data_AF-A0A0N4YWT9-F1
#
_entry.id   AF-A0A0N4YWT9-F1
#
_cell.length_a   1.000
_cell.length_b   1.000
_cell.length_c   1.000
_cell.angle_alpha   90.00
_cell.angle_beta   90.00
_cell.angle_gamma   90.00
#
_symmetry.space_group_name_H-M   'P 1'
#
loop_
_entity.id
_entity.type
_entity.pdbx_description
1 polymer ?
#
loop_
_entity_poly.entity_id
_entity_poly.type
_entity_poly.pdbx_seq_one_letter_code
_entity_poly.pdbx_strand_id
1 'polypeptide(L)'
;MQREPGSSNDTASMLDGLNAVVPLTTCPHLSQTTGVPEMGIDANAVCDICSEAAEPWVCLTCYKVHCGRYVHGHALSHHVSEPTHAMSLSLADFSVWCYPCEAYVHNEVLIPAKSSAHMSKFGERYPQ
;
A
#
# COMPACT_ATOMS: atom_id res chain seq x y z
N MET A 1 -33.42 -41.66 -35.48
CA MET A 1 -34.49 -40.67 -35.73
C MET A 1 -34.93 -40.15 -34.38
N GLN A 2 -34.97 -38.82 -34.22
CA GLN A 2 -35.32 -38.00 -33.04
C GLN A 2 -34.19 -37.67 -32.03
N ARG A 3 -33.75 -36.41 -32.01
CA ARG A 3 -34.02 -35.35 -31.00
C ARG A 3 -32.88 -34.32 -30.94
N GLU A 4 -33.18 -33.06 -31.25
CA GLU A 4 -32.54 -31.85 -30.67
C GLU A 4 -33.54 -31.27 -29.64
N PRO A 5 -33.24 -30.27 -28.78
CA PRO A 5 -31.99 -29.53 -28.57
C PRO A 5 -31.60 -29.44 -27.06
N GLY A 6 -30.39 -28.96 -26.78
CA GLY A 6 -29.97 -28.61 -25.42
C GLY A 6 -28.83 -27.60 -25.46
N SER A 7 -29.19 -26.32 -25.49
CA SER A 7 -28.29 -25.19 -25.28
C SER A 7 -27.50 -25.40 -23.99
N SER A 8 -26.20 -25.70 -24.10
CA SER A 8 -25.28 -25.49 -23.00
C SER A 8 -25.04 -23.99 -22.90
N ASN A 9 -25.69 -23.38 -21.90
CA ASN A 9 -25.22 -22.11 -21.37
C ASN A 9 -23.86 -22.39 -20.70
N ASP A 10 -22.80 -22.38 -21.49
CA ASP A 10 -21.43 -22.31 -20.97
C ASP A 10 -21.18 -20.89 -20.48
N THR A 11 -21.69 -20.56 -19.28
CA THR A 11 -21.32 -19.33 -18.56
C THR A 11 -19.93 -19.44 -17.91
N ALA A 12 -19.10 -20.39 -18.33
CA ALA A 12 -17.79 -20.67 -17.76
C ALA A 12 -16.63 -19.99 -18.51
N SER A 13 -16.85 -18.82 -19.13
CA SER A 13 -15.79 -18.09 -19.83
C SER A 13 -15.99 -16.56 -19.80
N MET A 14 -16.01 -15.98 -18.59
CA MET A 14 -16.05 -14.52 -18.40
C MET A 14 -15.10 -14.02 -17.28
N LEU A 15 -14.14 -14.84 -16.83
CA LEU A 15 -13.17 -14.45 -15.80
C LEU A 15 -11.72 -14.40 -16.31
N ASP A 16 -11.51 -14.57 -17.62
CA ASP A 16 -10.20 -14.42 -18.23
C ASP A 16 -9.97 -12.92 -18.54
N GLY A 17 -9.59 -12.15 -17.51
CA GLY A 17 -9.35 -10.71 -17.65
C GLY A 17 -9.42 -9.86 -16.38
N LEU A 18 -9.74 -10.43 -15.22
CA LEU A 18 -9.71 -9.70 -13.95
C LEU A 18 -8.36 -9.88 -13.26
N ASN A 19 -7.43 -8.94 -13.49
CA ASN A 19 -6.18 -8.86 -12.73
C ASN A 19 -6.44 -8.19 -11.38
N ALA A 20 -7.06 -8.91 -10.44
CA ALA A 20 -7.20 -8.45 -9.07
C ALA A 20 -5.81 -8.39 -8.41
N VAL A 21 -5.42 -7.19 -7.96
CA VAL A 21 -4.23 -7.02 -7.13
C VAL A 21 -4.57 -7.48 -5.72
N VAL A 22 -4.06 -8.63 -5.31
CA VAL A 22 -4.23 -9.18 -3.95
C VAL A 22 -2.99 -8.83 -3.12
N PRO A 23 -3.10 -8.06 -2.04
CA PRO A 23 -1.96 -7.78 -1.16
C PRO A 23 -1.41 -9.05 -0.52
N LEU A 24 -0.08 -9.13 -0.38
CA LEU A 24 0.55 -10.17 0.41
C LEU A 24 0.13 -10.03 1.88
N THR A 25 -0.23 -11.14 2.51
CA THR A 25 -0.56 -11.17 3.94
C THR A 25 0.67 -11.22 4.83
N THR A 26 1.83 -11.58 4.26
CA THR A 26 3.12 -11.65 4.95
C THR A 26 4.27 -11.43 3.97
N CYS A 27 5.37 -10.84 4.45
CA CYS A 27 6.63 -10.78 3.75
C CYS A 27 7.79 -10.74 4.77
N PRO A 28 9.02 -11.17 4.41
CA PRO A 28 10.15 -11.20 5.34
C PRO A 28 10.58 -9.81 5.83
N HIS A 29 10.10 -8.74 5.16
CA HIS A 29 10.45 -7.36 5.46
C HIS A 29 9.55 -6.73 6.54
N LEU A 30 8.50 -7.42 7.01
CA LEU A 30 7.65 -6.94 8.12
C LEU A 30 8.47 -6.64 9.39
N SER A 31 9.54 -7.38 9.63
CA SER A 31 10.45 -7.16 10.76
C SER A 31 11.23 -5.85 10.69
N GLN A 32 11.26 -5.17 9.54
CA GLN A 32 11.96 -3.90 9.34
C GLN A 32 11.09 -2.68 9.66
N THR A 33 9.79 -2.86 9.91
CA THR A 33 8.93 -1.76 10.37
C THR A 33 9.16 -1.48 11.84
N THR A 34 9.05 -0.22 12.22
CA THR A 34 9.19 0.24 13.61
C THR A 34 7.84 0.72 14.15
N GLY A 35 7.72 0.84 15.48
CA GLY A 35 6.50 1.36 16.10
C GLY A 35 6.17 2.79 15.66
N VAL A 36 4.88 3.14 15.64
CA VAL A 36 4.42 4.49 15.26
C VAL A 36 5.00 5.52 16.25
N PRO A 37 5.54 6.66 15.79
CA PRO A 37 6.05 7.72 16.66
C PRO A 37 4.94 8.26 17.58
N GLU A 38 5.30 8.80 18.74
CA GLU A 38 4.32 9.37 19.69
C GLU A 38 3.46 10.48 19.06
N MET A 39 4.04 11.25 18.13
CA MET A 39 3.34 12.31 17.40
C MET A 39 2.38 11.78 16.32
N GLY A 40 2.41 10.47 16.03
CA GLY A 40 1.63 9.86 14.97
C GLY A 40 2.17 10.12 13.56
N ILE A 41 1.34 9.84 12.56
CA ILE A 41 1.59 10.08 11.14
C ILE A 41 0.65 11.19 10.67
N ASP A 42 1.20 12.30 10.19
CA ASP A 42 0.42 13.38 9.56
C ASP A 42 0.04 13.00 8.13
N ALA A 43 -1.24 12.78 7.89
CA ALA A 43 -1.77 12.42 6.57
C ALA A 43 -1.72 13.57 5.55
N ASN A 44 -1.45 14.81 5.98
CA ASN A 44 -1.30 15.99 5.13
C ASN A 44 0.17 16.34 4.85
N ALA A 45 1.11 15.52 5.34
CA ALA A 45 2.53 15.73 5.11
C ALA A 45 2.87 15.69 3.61
N VAL A 46 3.83 16.53 3.23
CA VAL A 46 4.33 16.66 1.86
C VAL A 46 5.70 15.99 1.72
N CYS A 47 6.19 15.83 0.49
CA CYS A 47 7.53 15.28 0.28
C CYS A 47 8.62 16.15 0.92
N ASP A 48 9.48 15.55 1.75
CA ASP A 48 10.59 16.21 2.45
C ASP A 48 11.66 16.79 1.51
N ILE A 49 11.70 16.35 0.24
CA ILE A 49 12.71 16.73 -0.74
C ILE A 49 12.21 17.80 -1.72
N CYS A 50 11.03 17.61 -2.30
CA CYS A 50 10.49 18.51 -3.34
C CYS A 50 9.22 19.27 -2.92
N SER A 51 8.74 19.05 -1.70
CA SER A 51 7.55 19.72 -1.13
C SER A 51 6.24 19.49 -1.91
N GLU A 52 6.21 18.54 -2.83
CA GLU A 52 4.98 18.14 -3.53
C GLU A 52 4.04 17.40 -2.58
N ALA A 53 2.75 17.76 -2.64
CA ALA A 53 1.68 17.16 -1.85
C ALA A 53 1.01 15.99 -2.58
N ALA A 54 1.23 15.83 -3.88
CA ALA A 54 0.76 14.70 -4.65
C ALA A 54 1.44 13.40 -4.24
N GLU A 55 0.62 12.36 -4.06
CA GLU A 55 1.03 10.98 -3.71
C GLU A 55 2.14 10.91 -2.64
N PRO A 56 1.93 11.39 -1.40
CA PRO A 56 2.94 11.27 -0.36
C PRO A 56 2.94 9.87 0.26
N TRP A 57 4.13 9.32 0.46
CA TRP A 57 4.39 8.02 1.05
C TRP A 57 5.28 8.18 2.28
N VAL A 58 4.86 7.64 3.42
CA VAL A 58 5.64 7.64 4.66
C VAL A 58 6.40 6.32 4.82
N CYS A 59 7.71 6.39 5.08
CA CYS A 59 8.53 5.22 5.37
C CYS A 59 8.11 4.58 6.71
N LEU A 60 7.90 3.26 6.73
CA LEU A 60 7.48 2.55 7.95
C LEU A 60 8.63 2.13 8.88
N THR A 61 9.86 2.56 8.57
CA THR A 61 11.05 2.35 9.41
C THR A 61 11.50 3.66 10.08
N CYS A 62 11.51 4.77 9.33
CA CYS A 62 12.03 6.06 9.82
C CYS A 62 11.02 7.22 9.76
N TYR A 63 9.82 7.00 9.25
CA TYR A 63 8.72 7.98 9.19
C TYR A 63 8.99 9.27 8.39
N LYS A 64 10.03 9.30 7.56
CA LYS A 64 10.22 10.35 6.53
C LYS A 64 9.17 10.24 5.43
N VAL A 65 8.78 11.37 4.86
CA VAL A 65 7.72 11.45 3.84
C VAL A 65 8.32 11.81 2.49
N HIS A 66 8.03 11.01 1.48
CA HIS A 66 8.54 11.20 0.13
C HIS A 66 7.43 10.98 -0.92
N CYS A 67 7.50 11.70 -2.04
CA CYS A 67 6.54 11.54 -3.12
C CYS A 67 6.68 10.20 -3.85
N GLY A 68 5.56 9.73 -4.40
CA GLY A 68 5.44 8.48 -5.13
C GLY A 68 6.20 8.43 -6.45
N ARG A 69 6.24 7.22 -7.05
CA ARG A 69 6.97 6.92 -8.29
C ARG A 69 6.54 7.77 -9.49
N TYR A 70 5.27 8.17 -9.54
CA TYR A 70 4.71 8.92 -10.67
C TYR A 70 4.82 10.44 -10.50
N VAL A 71 5.33 10.90 -9.35
CA VAL A 71 5.68 12.29 -9.10
C VAL A 71 7.17 12.50 -9.40
N HIS A 72 8.05 12.30 -8.41
CA HIS A 72 9.51 12.35 -8.59
C HIS A 72 10.23 11.10 -8.07
N GLY A 73 9.50 10.11 -7.53
CA GLY A 73 10.07 8.83 -7.11
C GLY A 73 10.96 8.88 -5.86
N HIS A 74 10.86 9.93 -5.04
CA HIS A 74 11.69 10.07 -3.85
C HIS A 74 11.50 8.94 -2.82
N ALA A 75 10.32 8.33 -2.75
CA ALA A 75 10.10 7.19 -1.85
C ALA A 75 10.90 5.94 -2.30
N LEU A 76 10.99 5.71 -3.61
CA LEU A 76 11.85 4.67 -4.18
C LEU A 76 13.33 5.01 -4.00
N SER A 77 13.74 6.25 -4.30
CA SER A 77 15.12 6.71 -4.08
C SER A 77 15.55 6.54 -2.62
N HIS A 78 14.63 6.80 -1.68
CA HIS A 78 14.87 6.60 -0.26
C HIS A 78 15.16 5.13 0.09
N HIS A 79 14.35 4.20 -0.41
CA HIS A 79 14.62 2.76 -0.25
C HIS A 79 15.96 2.35 -0.87
N VAL A 80 16.28 2.85 -2.07
CA VAL A 80 17.57 2.56 -2.73
C VAL A 80 18.75 3.05 -1.90
N SER A 81 18.64 4.22 -1.25
CA SER A 81 19.69 4.73 -0.35
C SER A 81 19.75 4.02 1.00
N GLU A 82 18.61 3.51 1.48
CA GLU A 82 18.47 2.86 2.79
C GLU A 82 17.76 1.49 2.60
N PRO A 83 18.47 0.42 2.17
CA PRO A 83 17.83 -0.83 1.76
C PRO A 83 17.02 -1.55 2.86
N THR A 84 17.28 -1.23 4.13
CA THR A 84 16.52 -1.72 5.29
C THR A 84 15.19 -0.98 5.50
N HIS A 85 14.91 0.07 4.73
CA HIS A 85 13.64 0.78 4.72
C HIS A 85 12.76 0.20 3.60
N ALA A 86 12.31 -1.04 3.78
CA ALA A 86 11.68 -1.82 2.72
C ALA A 86 10.21 -1.47 2.43
N MET A 87 9.54 -0.72 3.30
CA MET A 87 8.11 -0.44 3.15
C MET A 87 7.74 1.02 3.34
N SER A 88 6.74 1.44 2.59
CA SER A 88 6.11 2.76 2.74
C SER A 88 4.59 2.65 2.70
N LEU A 89 3.93 3.46 3.52
CA LEU A 89 2.48 3.63 3.56
C LEU A 89 2.10 4.84 2.70
N SER A 90 1.17 4.65 1.76
CA SER A 90 0.55 5.73 1.01
C SER A 90 -0.39 6.54 1.91
N LEU A 91 -0.21 7.86 1.96
CA LEU A 91 -1.14 8.76 2.66
C LEU A 91 -2.40 9.08 1.83
N ALA A 92 -2.43 8.67 0.56
CA ALA A 92 -3.60 8.83 -0.30
C ALA A 92 -4.70 7.82 0.06
N ASP A 93 -4.34 6.54 0.19
CA ASP A 93 -5.28 5.41 0.28
C ASP A 93 -4.93 4.36 1.37
N PHE A 94 -3.86 4.59 2.15
CA PHE A 94 -3.38 3.70 3.21
C PHE A 94 -2.95 2.30 2.75
N SER A 95 -2.70 2.13 1.45
CA SER A 95 -2.00 0.97 0.93
C SER A 95 -0.54 0.98 1.40
N VAL A 96 0.03 -0.20 1.67
CA VAL A 96 1.45 -0.34 2.01
C VAL A 96 2.15 -1.05 0.88
N TRP A 97 3.22 -0.47 0.38
CA TRP A 97 4.06 -1.05 -0.66
C TRP A 97 5.35 -1.57 -0.04
N CYS A 98 5.75 -2.79 -0.42
CA CYS A 98 7.05 -3.35 -0.09
C CYS A 98 7.93 -3.33 -1.35
N TYR A 99 9.00 -2.54 -1.35
CA TYR A 99 9.86 -2.38 -2.52
C TYR A 99 10.54 -3.68 -2.94
N PRO A 100 11.18 -4.46 -2.04
CA PRO A 100 11.84 -5.70 -2.47
C PRO A 100 10.88 -6.80 -2.93
N CYS A 101 9.63 -6.80 -2.45
CA CYS A 101 8.62 -7.78 -2.87
C CYS A 101 7.85 -7.33 -4.12
N GLU A 102 8.00 -6.08 -4.55
CA GLU A 102 7.23 -5.46 -5.63
C GLU A 102 5.71 -5.71 -5.48
N ALA A 103 5.22 -5.63 -4.25
CA ALA A 103 3.84 -5.98 -3.93
C ALA A 103 3.27 -5.10 -2.82
N TYR A 104 1.94 -4.95 -2.85
CA TYR A 104 1.21 -4.44 -1.70
C TYR A 104 1.22 -5.45 -0.57
N VAL A 105 1.25 -4.97 0.67
CA VAL A 105 1.24 -5.79 1.88
C VAL A 105 0.10 -5.36 2.80
N HIS A 106 -0.64 -6.33 3.31
CA HIS A 106 -1.64 -6.12 4.36
C HIS A 106 -1.41 -7.13 5.48
N ASN A 107 -1.05 -6.65 6.66
CA ASN A 107 -0.76 -7.48 7.83
C ASN A 107 -1.14 -6.72 9.11
N GLU A 108 -1.48 -7.45 10.18
CA GLU A 108 -1.83 -6.87 11.49
C GLU A 108 -0.76 -5.93 12.05
N VAL A 109 0.53 -6.22 11.80
CA VAL A 109 1.67 -5.37 12.19
C VAL A 109 1.57 -3.96 11.60
N LEU A 110 0.90 -3.80 10.45
CA LEU A 110 0.76 -2.53 9.74
C LEU A 110 -0.47 -1.72 10.20
N ILE A 111 -1.39 -2.33 10.95
CA ILE A 111 -2.65 -1.69 11.39
C ILE A 111 -2.41 -0.45 12.26
N PRO A 112 -1.44 -0.40 13.19
CA PRO A 112 -1.18 0.81 13.96
C PRO A 112 -0.80 2.01 13.07
N ALA A 113 0.05 1.82 12.07
CA ALA A 113 0.46 2.88 11.15
C ALA A 113 -0.73 3.34 10.28
N LYS A 114 -1.50 2.41 9.72
CA LYS A 114 -2.73 2.72 8.97
C LYS A 114 -3.74 3.48 9.84
N SER A 115 -3.91 3.05 11.09
CA SER A 115 -4.81 3.69 12.05
C SER A 115 -4.38 5.11 12.41
N SER A 116 -3.08 5.34 12.59
CA SER A 116 -2.54 6.67 12.86
C SER A 116 -2.80 7.63 11.69
N ALA A 117 -2.47 7.20 10.46
CA ALA A 117 -2.69 8.00 9.26
C ALA A 117 -4.20 8.23 8.99
N HIS A 118 -5.04 7.21 9.18
CA HIS A 118 -6.49 7.33 9.01
C HIS A 118 -7.11 8.30 10.01
N MET A 119 -6.70 8.21 11.29
CA MET A 119 -7.15 9.14 12.32
C MET A 119 -6.74 10.58 11.99
N SER A 120 -5.51 10.79 11.54
CA SER A 120 -5.04 12.11 11.08
C SER A 120 -5.86 12.64 9.89
N LYS A 121 -6.19 11.79 8.92
CA LYS A 121 -6.89 12.19 7.69
C LYS A 121 -8.38 12.45 7.88
N PHE A 122 -9.05 11.63 8.67
CA PHE A 122 -10.52 11.58 8.74
C PHE A 122 -11.09 11.87 10.13
N GLY A 123 -10.27 11.88 11.19
CA GLY A 123 -10.75 12.03 12.57
C GLY A 123 -11.49 10.81 13.10
N GLU A 124 -11.37 9.67 12.43
CA GLU A 124 -12.09 8.42 12.73
C GLU A 124 -11.12 7.22 12.83
N ARG A 125 -11.55 6.16 13.50
CA ARG A 125 -10.77 4.92 13.58
C ARG A 125 -10.71 4.23 12.23
N TYR A 126 -9.59 3.58 11.92
CA TYR A 126 -9.43 2.80 10.70
C TYR A 126 -10.44 1.62 10.68
N PRO A 127 -11.21 1.45 9.59
CA PRO A 127 -12.12 0.32 9.46
C PRO A 127 -11.32 -0.98 9.39
N GLN A 128 -11.68 -1.96 10.23
CA GLN A 128 -11.07 -3.28 10.29
C GLN A 128 -11.77 -4.25 9.35
#